data_AF-A0A7S3Y2L9-F1
#
_entry.id   AF-A0A7S3Y2L9-F1
#
_cell.length_a   1.000
_cell.length_b   1.000
_cell.length_c   1.000
_cell.angle_alpha   90.00
_cell.angle_beta   90.00
_cell.angle_gamma   90.00
#
_symmetry.space_group_name_H-M   'P 1'
#
loop_
_entity.id
_entity.type
_entity.pdbx_description
1 polymer ?
#
loop_
_entity_poly.entity_id
_entity_poly.type
_entity_poly.pdbx_seq_one_letter_code
_entity_poly.pdbx_strand_id
1 'polypeptide(L)'
;MSIICKPGAVFIGALGILAVVARGCSQIKSVRADSNKCIEKKSNSNKLTGEILSVVIPAFNEERSILKVLNVVRDRAENPELLEVVVVDAGCIDNTMGIVQKEQKKNSKTKIKCARSPGGGRGPALNRGAAAAAGAAL
;
A
#
# COMPACT_ATOMS: atom_id res chain seq x y z
N MET A 1 -50.14 19.00 -2.49
CA MET A 1 -50.29 18.76 -3.94
C MET A 1 -49.79 17.35 -4.26
N SER A 2 -50.75 16.42 -4.33
CA SER A 2 -50.56 15.06 -4.84
C SER A 2 -50.74 15.04 -6.37
N ILE A 3 -50.63 13.82 -6.94
CA ILE A 3 -51.05 13.36 -8.29
C ILE A 3 -49.82 13.18 -9.20
N ILE A 4 -49.20 11.98 -9.23
CA ILE A 4 -49.60 10.79 -10.02
C ILE A 4 -49.86 11.15 -11.49
N CYS A 5 -48.99 10.74 -12.42
CA CYS A 5 -49.47 10.32 -13.73
C CYS A 5 -48.57 9.24 -14.34
N LYS A 6 -49.24 8.30 -14.99
CA LYS A 6 -48.77 7.01 -15.53
C LYS A 6 -48.66 7.12 -17.09
N PRO A 7 -48.46 6.03 -17.86
CA PRO A 7 -47.63 5.95 -19.06
C PRO A 7 -48.35 6.30 -20.38
N GLY A 8 -47.60 6.41 -21.48
CA GLY A 8 -48.14 6.49 -22.84
C GLY A 8 -47.15 6.01 -23.88
N ALA A 9 -47.23 4.74 -24.26
CA ALA A 9 -46.62 4.21 -25.48
C ALA A 9 -47.42 4.71 -26.69
N VAL A 10 -46.72 5.12 -27.75
CA VAL A 10 -47.31 5.40 -29.06
C VAL A 10 -46.59 4.53 -30.08
N PHE A 11 -47.35 3.62 -30.68
CA PHE A 11 -46.95 2.70 -31.75
C PHE A 11 -47.74 3.10 -33.01
N ILE A 12 -47.05 3.56 -34.05
CA ILE A 12 -47.55 3.78 -35.41
C ILE A 12 -46.29 3.81 -36.29
N GLY A 13 -46.06 3.03 -37.34
CA GLY A 13 -46.79 2.00 -38.06
C GLY A 13 -45.94 1.61 -39.30
N ALA A 14 -46.42 0.61 -40.04
CA ALA A 14 -46.03 0.20 -41.40
C ALA A 14 -44.86 -0.81 -41.58
N LEU A 15 -45.25 -1.89 -42.26
CA LEU A 15 -44.51 -3.01 -42.83
C LEU A 15 -43.27 -2.61 -43.62
N GLY A 16 -42.23 -3.46 -43.56
CA GLY A 16 -41.15 -3.45 -44.54
C GLY A 16 -40.03 -4.41 -44.20
N ILE A 17 -40.18 -5.68 -44.56
CA ILE A 17 -39.09 -6.66 -44.59
C ILE A 17 -38.08 -6.21 -45.65
N LEU A 18 -36.83 -5.95 -45.27
CA LEU A 18 -35.71 -6.24 -46.15
C LEU A 18 -34.49 -6.65 -45.33
N ALA A 19 -34.26 -7.96 -45.31
CA ALA A 19 -33.00 -8.55 -44.92
C ALA A 19 -31.91 -8.09 -45.90
N VAL A 20 -30.88 -7.41 -45.39
CA VAL A 20 -29.59 -7.34 -46.05
C VAL A 20 -28.60 -8.20 -45.27
N VAL A 21 -28.05 -9.13 -46.02
CA VAL A 21 -27.27 -10.30 -45.65
C VAL A 21 -25.99 -9.93 -44.88
N ALA A 22 -25.78 -10.70 -43.81
CA ALA A 22 -24.55 -10.78 -43.05
C ALA A 22 -23.35 -11.21 -43.92
N ARG A 23 -22.21 -10.53 -43.77
CA ARG A 23 -20.87 -11.15 -43.82
C ARG A 23 -19.92 -10.40 -42.90
N GLY A 24 -19.35 -11.11 -41.93
CA GLY A 24 -18.03 -10.78 -41.40
C GLY A 24 -17.95 -10.48 -39.91
N CYS A 25 -17.54 -11.50 -39.17
CA CYS A 25 -16.79 -11.46 -37.92
C CYS A 25 -17.48 -10.95 -36.63
N SER A 26 -17.90 -11.95 -35.84
CA SER A 26 -17.75 -12.01 -34.39
C SER A 26 -18.33 -10.85 -33.57
N GLN A 27 -19.65 -10.85 -33.56
CA GLN A 27 -20.50 -10.66 -32.40
C GLN A 27 -19.86 -10.74 -30.99
N ILE A 28 -20.50 -9.98 -30.08
CA ILE A 28 -20.67 -10.18 -28.62
C ILE A 28 -19.61 -9.52 -27.72
N LYS A 29 -19.92 -8.59 -26.78
CA LYS A 29 -21.18 -8.01 -26.27
C LYS A 29 -20.82 -6.69 -25.56
N SER A 30 -21.62 -5.65 -25.80
CA SER A 30 -22.18 -4.73 -24.79
C SER A 30 -21.63 -4.93 -23.36
N VAL A 31 -20.81 -3.99 -22.90
CA VAL A 31 -20.56 -3.81 -21.46
C VAL A 31 -21.85 -3.26 -20.87
N ARG A 32 -22.70 -4.17 -20.40
CA ARG A 32 -23.83 -3.87 -19.54
C ARG A 32 -23.28 -3.36 -18.21
N ALA A 33 -23.86 -2.26 -17.74
CA ALA A 33 -23.74 -1.83 -16.37
C ALA A 33 -24.43 -2.87 -15.48
N ASP A 34 -23.65 -3.75 -14.86
CA ASP A 34 -24.13 -4.63 -13.80
C ASP A 34 -23.79 -3.99 -12.45
N SER A 35 -24.80 -3.32 -11.90
CA SER A 35 -24.92 -3.04 -10.48
C SER A 35 -24.89 -4.36 -9.70
N ASN A 36 -24.20 -4.34 -8.55
CA ASN A 36 -24.17 -5.36 -7.50
C ASN A 36 -23.32 -6.61 -7.73
N LYS A 37 -22.00 -6.45 -7.57
CA LYS A 37 -21.21 -7.41 -6.76
C LYS A 37 -20.02 -6.73 -6.10
N CYS A 38 -20.31 -5.94 -5.06
CA CYS A 38 -19.31 -5.72 -4.02
C CYS A 38 -19.03 -7.09 -3.41
N ILE A 39 -17.93 -7.72 -3.81
CA ILE A 39 -17.36 -8.82 -3.04
C ILE A 39 -16.90 -8.18 -1.74
N GLU A 40 -17.74 -8.23 -0.71
CA GLU A 40 -17.29 -8.06 0.66
C GLU A 40 -16.18 -9.07 0.88
N LYS A 41 -14.93 -8.60 0.88
CA LYS A 41 -13.83 -9.37 1.41
C LYS A 41 -14.15 -9.59 2.88
N LYS A 42 -14.70 -10.76 3.22
CA LYS A 42 -14.71 -11.26 4.59
C LYS A 42 -13.26 -11.23 5.08
N SER A 43 -12.92 -10.21 5.84
CA SER A 43 -11.69 -10.20 6.63
C SER A 43 -11.82 -11.38 7.58
N ASN A 44 -11.19 -12.49 7.25
CA ASN A 44 -10.99 -13.59 8.18
C ASN A 44 -10.35 -12.97 9.41
N SER A 45 -11.11 -12.87 10.49
CA SER A 45 -10.65 -12.48 11.81
C SER A 45 -9.80 -13.62 12.37
N ASN A 46 -8.67 -13.88 11.73
CA ASN A 46 -7.60 -14.59 12.39
C ASN A 46 -7.03 -13.60 13.40
N LYS A 47 -7.24 -13.92 14.67
CA LYS A 47 -6.71 -13.20 15.82
C LYS A 47 -5.22 -12.95 15.56
N LEU A 48 -4.86 -11.70 15.24
CA LEU A 48 -3.46 -11.32 14.99
C LEU A 48 -2.72 -11.51 16.31
N THR A 49 -2.07 -12.66 16.46
CA THR A 49 -0.96 -12.81 17.39
C THR A 49 0.01 -11.68 17.08
N GLY A 50 0.53 -11.02 18.11
CA GLY A 50 1.41 -9.86 17.95
C GLY A 50 2.69 -10.23 17.22
N GLU A 51 2.66 -10.19 15.90
CA GLU A 51 3.81 -10.41 15.05
C GLU A 51 4.63 -9.13 14.96
N ILE A 52 5.95 -9.28 14.94
CA ILE A 52 6.85 -8.14 14.81
C ILE A 52 6.79 -7.62 13.38
N LEU A 53 6.52 -6.32 13.22
CA LEU A 53 6.62 -5.59 11.95
C LEU A 53 8.03 -4.98 11.83
N SER A 54 8.69 -5.18 10.69
CA SER A 54 9.98 -4.55 10.39
C SER A 54 9.83 -3.39 9.42
N VAL A 55 10.21 -2.18 9.82
CA VAL A 55 10.23 -1.01 8.93
C VAL A 55 11.65 -0.74 8.47
N VAL A 56 11.91 -0.85 7.17
CA VAL A 56 13.22 -0.56 6.58
C VAL A 56 13.30 0.90 6.14
N ILE A 57 14.28 1.63 6.66
CA ILE A 57 14.53 3.04 6.33
C ILE A 57 15.91 3.15 5.67
N PRO A 58 16.01 3.23 4.34
CA PRO A 58 17.26 3.59 3.69
C PRO A 58 17.57 5.06 3.98
N ALA A 59 18.80 5.37 4.40
CA ALA A 59 19.21 6.72 4.79
C ALA A 59 20.44 7.17 3.99
N PHE A 60 20.37 8.37 3.41
CA PHE A 60 21.47 9.03 2.70
C PHE A 60 21.43 10.54 2.94
N ASN A 61 22.34 11.04 3.76
CA ASN A 61 22.43 12.46 4.12
C ASN A 61 21.12 13.09 4.64
N GLU A 62 20.50 12.41 5.60
CA GLU A 62 19.21 12.75 6.21
C GLU A 62 19.36 13.33 7.64
N GLU A 63 20.49 13.94 7.99
CA GLU A 63 20.77 14.45 9.35
C GLU A 63 19.63 15.33 9.90
N ARG A 64 18.99 16.13 9.04
CA ARG A 64 17.91 17.06 9.42
C ARG A 64 16.54 16.40 9.56
N SER A 65 16.34 15.23 8.97
CA SER A 65 15.02 14.60 8.84
C SER A 65 14.92 13.28 9.60
N ILE A 66 16.02 12.54 9.77
CA ILE A 66 16.02 11.16 10.25
C ILE A 66 15.39 11.02 11.63
N LEU A 67 15.65 11.97 12.53
CA LEU A 67 15.03 11.98 13.87
C LEU A 67 13.51 12.15 13.79
N LYS A 68 13.04 13.03 12.91
CA LYS A 68 11.60 13.25 12.69
C LYS A 68 10.95 11.99 12.13
N VAL A 69 11.59 11.32 11.17
CA VAL A 69 11.09 10.06 10.60
C VAL A 69 10.98 8.98 11.68
N LEU A 70 12.03 8.79 12.48
CA LEU A 70 12.02 7.81 13.58
C LEU A 70 10.91 8.09 14.59
N ASN A 71 10.68 9.36 14.94
CA ASN A 71 9.59 9.72 15.85
C ASN A 71 8.21 9.46 15.23
N VAL A 72 7.99 9.85 13.97
CA VAL A 72 6.72 9.56 13.28
C VAL A 72 6.43 8.07 13.22
N VAL A 73 7.43 7.24 12.92
CA VAL A 73 7.29 5.79 12.87
C VAL A 73 6.91 5.21 14.24
N ARG A 74 7.52 5.70 15.32
CA ARG A 74 7.17 5.31 16.70
C ARG A 74 5.76 5.77 17.09
N ASP A 75 5.43 7.02 16.82
CA ASP A 75 4.17 7.65 17.24
C ASP A 75 2.95 7.08 16.52
N ARG A 76 3.15 6.55 15.31
CA ARG A 76 2.09 5.90 14.50
C ARG A 76 1.93 4.42 14.81
N ALA A 77 2.84 3.82 15.57
CA ALA A 77 2.76 2.41 15.92
C ALA A 77 1.72 2.20 17.03
N GLU A 78 0.70 1.39 16.76
CA GLU A 78 -0.28 0.99 17.78
C GLU A 78 0.38 0.18 18.90
N ASN A 79 1.39 -0.64 18.55
CA ASN A 79 2.14 -1.46 19.48
C ASN A 79 3.66 -1.33 19.25
N PRO A 80 4.32 -0.31 19.85
CA PRO A 80 5.74 -0.01 19.59
C PRO A 80 6.72 -1.12 19.95
N GLU A 81 6.33 -2.06 20.83
CA GLU A 81 7.15 -3.21 21.25
C GLU A 81 7.19 -4.32 20.18
N LEU A 82 6.19 -4.34 19.28
CA LEU A 82 6.14 -5.23 18.12
C LEU A 82 6.71 -4.54 16.86
N LEU A 83 7.39 -3.42 17.03
CA LEU A 83 8.00 -2.68 15.93
C LEU A 83 9.53 -2.79 15.98
N GLU A 84 10.10 -3.26 14.88
CA GLU A 84 11.52 -3.20 14.59
C GLU A 84 11.77 -2.18 13.48
N VAL A 85 12.71 -1.26 13.68
CA VAL A 85 13.13 -0.30 12.64
C VAL A 85 14.55 -0.62 12.24
N VAL A 86 14.75 -0.90 10.95
CA VAL A 86 16.06 -1.19 10.36
C VAL A 86 16.49 0.02 9.53
N VAL A 87 17.40 0.82 10.08
CA VAL A 87 17.97 1.96 9.36
C VAL A 87 19.23 1.50 8.61
N VAL A 88 19.26 1.73 7.30
CA VAL A 88 20.34 1.26 6.43
C VAL A 88 21.12 2.44 5.88
N ASP A 89 22.41 2.52 6.22
CA ASP A 89 23.34 3.48 5.66
C ASP A 89 23.56 3.21 4.16
N ALA A 90 23.08 4.14 3.33
CA ALA A 90 23.21 4.14 1.88
C ALA A 90 24.40 4.98 1.39
N GLY A 91 25.37 5.27 2.27
CA GLY A 91 26.58 6.02 1.96
C GLY A 91 26.59 7.44 2.53
N CYS A 92 26.06 7.64 3.73
CA CYS A 92 26.02 8.94 4.38
C CYS A 92 27.44 9.47 4.63
N ILE A 93 27.61 10.77 4.42
CA ILE A 93 28.83 11.52 4.74
C ILE A 93 28.61 12.56 5.85
N ASP A 94 27.36 12.80 6.21
CA ASP A 94 26.94 13.68 7.30
C ASP A 94 26.70 12.92 8.61
N ASN A 95 26.11 13.57 9.62
CA ASN A 95 25.89 12.96 10.93
C ASN A 95 24.61 12.09 11.01
N THR A 96 24.01 11.68 9.88
CA THR A 96 22.77 10.88 9.86
C THR A 96 22.87 9.65 10.74
N MET A 97 23.92 8.83 10.55
CA MET A 97 24.08 7.59 11.30
C MET A 97 24.48 7.82 12.76
N GLY A 98 25.13 8.95 13.07
CA GLY A 98 25.41 9.33 14.46
C GLY A 98 24.13 9.61 15.23
N ILE A 99 23.15 10.29 14.61
CA ILE A 99 21.82 10.52 15.20
C ILE A 99 21.09 9.18 15.42
N VAL A 100 21.10 8.29 14.42
CA VAL A 100 20.43 6.98 14.52
C VAL A 100 21.02 6.15 15.66
N GLN A 101 22.36 6.10 15.78
CA GLN A 101 23.03 5.37 16.87
C GLN A 101 22.71 5.96 18.24
N LYS A 102 22.57 7.29 18.34
CA LYS A 102 22.11 7.94 19.58
C LYS A 102 20.69 7.52 19.92
N GLU A 103 19.79 7.46 18.94
CA GLU A 103 18.41 6.99 19.13
C GLU A 103 18.34 5.50 19.48
N GLN A 104 19.23 4.68 18.91
CA GLN A 104 19.31 3.24 19.20
C GLN A 104 19.68 2.95 20.65
N LYS A 105 20.52 3.80 21.27
CA LYS A 105 20.96 3.65 22.67
C LYS A 105 19.92 4.13 23.69
N LYS A 106 18.88 4.85 23.26
CA LYS A 106 17.80 5.28 24.16
C LYS A 106 16.99 4.05 24.57
N ASN A 107 16.56 4.03 25.83
CA ASN A 107 15.64 3.01 26.35
C ASN A 107 14.22 3.25 25.81
N SER A 108 14.01 2.99 24.51
CA SER A 108 12.74 3.07 23.82
C SER A 108 12.11 1.69 23.70
N LYS A 109 10.78 1.64 23.67
CA LYS A 109 10.02 0.41 23.41
C LYS A 109 10.27 -0.16 22.01
N THR A 110 10.63 0.71 21.05
CA THR A 110 10.89 0.31 19.66
C THR A 110 12.34 -0.10 19.47
N LYS A 111 12.54 -1.27 18.86
CA LYS A 111 13.87 -1.80 18.57
C LYS A 111 14.44 -1.16 17.32
N ILE A 112 15.61 -0.52 17.43
CA ILE A 112 16.34 0.03 16.28
C ILE A 112 17.56 -0.83 15.96
N LYS A 113 17.70 -1.19 14.69
CA LYS A 113 18.88 -1.84 14.12
C LYS A 113 19.52 -0.90 13.09
N CYS A 114 20.85 -0.96 13.01
CA CYS A 114 21.62 -0.28 11.98
C CYS A 114 22.25 -1.33 11.05
N ALA A 115 22.20 -1.09 9.75
CA ALA A 115 22.94 -1.84 8.75
C ALA A 115 23.65 -0.90 7.77
N ARG A 116 24.64 -1.40 7.04
CA ARG A 116 25.32 -0.66 5.97
C ARG A 116 25.17 -1.38 4.65
N SER A 117 24.84 -0.63 3.60
CA SER A 117 24.75 -1.17 2.24
C SER A 117 26.15 -1.30 1.61
N PRO A 118 26.41 -2.34 0.80
CA PRO A 118 27.73 -2.58 0.21
C PRO A 118 28.10 -1.62 -0.95
N GLY A 119 27.13 -0.95 -1.59
CA GLY A 119 27.37 -0.11 -2.77
C GLY A 119 26.68 1.26 -2.75
N GLY A 120 26.10 1.64 -1.62
CA GLY A 120 25.28 2.85 -1.51
C GLY A 120 23.98 2.80 -2.32
N GLY A 121 23.23 3.90 -2.27
CA GLY A 121 21.99 4.06 -3.02
C GLY A 121 20.80 3.24 -2.51
N ARG A 122 19.61 3.50 -3.08
CA ARG A 122 18.34 3.01 -2.55
C ARG A 122 18.16 1.49 -2.68
N GLY A 123 18.45 0.92 -3.84
CA GLY A 123 18.24 -0.51 -4.12
C GLY A 123 19.06 -1.42 -3.19
N PRO A 124 20.41 -1.26 -3.14
CA PRO A 124 21.26 -2.02 -2.23
C PRO A 124 20.88 -1.82 -0.76
N ALA A 125 20.48 -0.61 -0.37
CA ALA A 125 20.03 -0.34 0.99
C ALA A 125 18.72 -1.08 1.34
N LEU A 126 17.72 -1.09 0.45
CA LEU A 126 16.48 -1.84 0.65
C LEU A 126 16.73 -3.35 0.73
N ASN A 127 17.53 -3.90 -0.19
CA ASN A 127 17.87 -5.33 -0.19
C ASN A 127 18.60 -5.72 1.10
N ARG A 128 19.54 -4.88 1.55
CA ARG A 128 20.27 -5.11 2.80
C ARG A 128 19.35 -5.00 4.02
N GLY A 129 18.43 -4.04 4.03
CA GLY A 129 17.47 -3.86 5.10
C GLY A 129 16.50 -5.03 5.20
N ALA A 130 15.96 -5.50 4.07
CA ALA A 130 15.12 -6.69 4.01
C ALA A 130 15.84 -7.94 4.52
N ALA A 131 17.11 -8.12 4.18
CA ALA A 131 17.93 -9.23 4.69
C ALA A 131 18.26 -9.13 6.19
N ALA A 132 18.21 -7.94 6.79
CA ALA A 132 18.52 -7.71 8.21
C ALA A 132 17.25 -7.65 9.11
N ALA A 133 16.08 -7.50 8.50
CA ALA A 133 14.79 -7.52 9.15
C ALA A 133 14.51 -8.90 9.75
N ALA A 134 13.96 -8.92 10.96
CA ALA A 134 13.59 -10.15 11.67
C ALA A 134 12.09 -10.26 11.96
N GLY A 135 11.29 -9.27 11.55
CA GLY A 135 9.84 -9.30 11.68
C GLY A 135 9.19 -10.29 10.71
N ALA A 136 7.96 -10.68 11.02
CA ALA A 136 7.16 -11.55 10.17
C ALA A 136 6.65 -10.81 8.91
N ALA A 137 6.51 -9.48 9.00
CA ALA A 137 6.12 -8.60 7.90
C ALA A 137 7.12 -7.44 7.74
N LEU A 138 7.15 -6.87 6.53
CA LEU A 138 8.03 -5.77 6.12
C LEU A 138 7.25 -4.63 5.45
#